data_AF-A0A3P7IHL7-F1
#
_entry.id   AF-A0A3P7IHL7-F1
#
_cell.length_a   1.000
_cell.length_b   1.000
_cell.length_c   1.000
_cell.angle_alpha   90.00
_cell.angle_beta   90.00
_cell.angle_gamma   90.00
#
_symmetry.space_group_name_H-M   'P 1'
#
loop_
_entity.id
_entity.type
_entity.pdbx_description
1 polymer ?
#
loop_
_entity_poly.entity_id
_entity_poly.type
_entity_poly.pdbx_seq_one_letter_code
_entity_poly.pdbx_strand_id
1 'polypeptide(L)'
;MSVSYAVAAGSNQSEPQLPLCPYFEMGECNNENCQFVHGLICDMCSRACIHPYDEKQQKQHFAVRFFSSSIIDFYLMVQECLQQHEMAMEQAFAEAKGKGKCCGICMENIMEKSLRFGILENCRHCFCLDCIREWRRNQTFDTEVVRSCPECRQHSNFVIPSILWVEDEEEKRILFEVYRNNMAQKQCKYYKVQNA
;
A
#
# COMPACT_ATOMS: atom_id res chain seq x y z
N MET A 1 40.95 -29.66 -24.69
CA MET A 1 39.92 -30.48 -24.05
C MET A 1 38.60 -30.14 -24.70
N SER A 2 38.07 -31.12 -25.41
CA SER A 2 36.83 -31.10 -26.19
C SER A 2 35.61 -31.21 -25.29
N VAL A 3 34.60 -30.37 -25.49
CA VAL A 3 33.21 -30.79 -25.26
C VAL A 3 32.33 -30.23 -26.39
N SER A 4 31.93 -31.14 -27.27
CA SER A 4 30.86 -30.97 -28.26
C SER A 4 29.51 -31.07 -27.58
N TYR A 5 28.53 -30.25 -27.99
CA TYR A 5 27.12 -30.62 -27.85
C TYR A 5 26.32 -30.26 -29.11
N ALA A 6 25.83 -31.35 -29.71
CA ALA A 6 24.69 -31.56 -30.59
C ALA A 6 23.97 -30.37 -31.26
N VAL A 7 23.87 -30.49 -32.59
CA VAL A 7 22.85 -29.85 -33.44
C VAL A 7 21.46 -30.37 -33.08
N ALA A 8 20.55 -29.48 -32.73
CA ALA A 8 19.10 -29.75 -32.71
C ALA A 8 18.41 -28.78 -33.68
N ALA A 9 17.50 -29.36 -34.46
CA ALA A 9 16.84 -28.77 -35.61
C ALA A 9 15.85 -27.64 -35.26
N GLY A 10 15.74 -26.68 -36.18
CA GLY A 10 14.50 -26.03 -36.60
C GLY A 10 13.60 -25.42 -35.52
N SER A 11 13.84 -24.16 -35.18
CA SER A 11 12.80 -23.22 -34.77
C SER A 11 13.33 -21.80 -34.96
N ASN A 12 12.54 -20.92 -35.58
CA ASN A 12 12.89 -19.53 -35.87
C ASN A 12 13.42 -18.82 -34.61
N GLN A 13 14.73 -18.60 -34.54
CA GLN A 13 15.38 -17.94 -33.41
C GLN A 13 15.28 -16.42 -33.63
N SER A 14 14.39 -15.76 -32.91
CA SER A 14 14.67 -14.38 -32.49
C SER A 14 15.95 -14.43 -31.64
N GLU A 15 17.01 -13.73 -32.04
CA GLU A 15 18.32 -13.72 -31.38
C GLU A 15 18.20 -13.60 -29.84
N PRO A 16 19.03 -14.32 -29.06
CA PRO A 16 19.04 -14.20 -27.61
C PRO A 16 19.56 -12.80 -27.23
N GLN A 17 18.65 -11.89 -26.86
CA GLN A 17 19.04 -10.57 -26.37
C GLN A 17 19.90 -10.74 -25.10
N LEU A 18 21.09 -10.15 -25.11
CA LEU A 18 22.01 -10.17 -23.96
C LEU A 18 21.36 -9.47 -22.76
N PRO A 19 21.53 -9.99 -21.53
CA PRO A 19 20.92 -9.40 -20.34
C PRO A 19 21.51 -8.03 -19.99
N LEU A 20 20.75 -7.24 -19.23
CA LEU A 20 21.20 -5.96 -18.68
C LEU A 20 22.41 -6.16 -17.76
N CYS A 21 23.32 -5.18 -17.77
CA CYS A 21 24.48 -5.14 -16.88
C CYS A 21 24.04 -4.80 -15.44
N PRO A 22 24.18 -5.72 -14.47
CA PRO A 22 23.80 -5.45 -13.08
C PRO A 22 24.61 -4.31 -12.44
N TYR A 23 25.86 -4.14 -12.87
CA TYR A 23 26.74 -3.09 -12.37
C TYR A 23 26.42 -1.72 -12.97
N PHE A 24 25.85 -1.66 -14.18
CA PHE A 24 25.42 -0.40 -14.78
C PHE A 24 24.12 0.10 -14.15
N GLU A 25 23.20 -0.80 -13.80
CA GLU A 25 21.98 -0.46 -13.06
C GLU A 25 22.28 0.23 -11.71
N MET A 26 23.37 -0.17 -11.06
CA MET A 26 23.85 0.42 -9.80
C MET A 26 24.74 1.66 -9.98
N GLY A 27 25.05 2.05 -11.23
CA GLY A 27 25.92 3.20 -11.54
C GLY A 27 27.42 2.94 -11.36
N GLU A 28 27.85 1.67 -11.27
CA GLU A 28 29.24 1.27 -10.99
C GLU A 28 30.00 0.82 -12.25
N CYS A 29 29.31 0.63 -13.38
CA CYS A 29 29.93 0.21 -14.64
C CYS A 29 30.25 1.41 -15.53
N ASN A 30 31.55 1.70 -15.69
CA ASN A 30 32.05 2.77 -16.55
C ASN A 30 32.66 2.24 -17.87
N ASN A 31 32.50 0.94 -18.16
CA ASN A 31 33.11 0.31 -19.32
C ASN A 31 32.26 0.52 -20.57
N GLU A 32 32.79 1.24 -21.56
CA GLU A 32 32.10 1.53 -22.82
C GLU A 32 31.93 0.27 -23.69
N ASN A 33 32.82 -0.72 -23.54
CA ASN A 33 32.75 -2.02 -24.22
C ASN A 33 32.30 -3.14 -23.25
N CYS A 34 31.24 -2.88 -22.47
CA CYS A 34 30.69 -3.88 -21.56
C CYS A 34 30.07 -5.06 -22.34
N GLN A 35 30.31 -6.28 -21.86
CA GLN A 35 29.75 -7.50 -22.45
C GLN A 35 28.23 -7.67 -22.22
N PHE A 36 27.65 -6.85 -21.34
CA PHE A 36 26.24 -6.83 -20.98
C PHE A 36 25.62 -5.50 -21.42
N VAL A 37 24.31 -5.49 -21.65
CA VAL A 37 23.64 -4.30 -22.19
C VAL A 37 23.47 -3.25 -21.10
N HIS A 38 23.90 -2.02 -21.37
CA HIS A 38 23.63 -0.87 -20.51
C HIS A 38 22.20 -0.38 -20.78
N GLY A 39 21.37 -0.36 -19.74
CA GLY A 39 19.98 0.04 -19.87
C GLY A 39 19.78 1.54 -20.08
N LEU A 40 18.61 1.92 -20.59
CA LEU A 40 18.15 3.31 -20.63
C LEU A 40 17.79 3.76 -19.21
N ILE A 41 18.14 4.99 -18.87
CA ILE A 41 17.81 5.60 -17.58
C ILE A 41 16.37 6.09 -17.62
N CYS A 42 15.57 5.71 -16.62
CA CYS A 42 14.23 6.26 -16.42
C CYS A 42 14.29 7.55 -15.62
N ASP A 43 13.58 8.60 -16.05
CA ASP A 43 13.52 9.88 -15.33
C ASP A 43 12.84 9.77 -13.95
N MET A 44 11.96 8.79 -13.75
CA MET A 44 11.21 8.63 -12.50
C MET A 44 11.95 7.80 -11.45
N CYS A 45 12.56 6.68 -11.84
CA CYS A 45 13.32 5.86 -10.90
C CYS A 45 14.84 6.14 -10.91
N SER A 46 15.33 6.94 -11.86
CA SER A 46 16.75 7.29 -12.05
C SER A 46 17.68 6.09 -12.19
N ARG A 47 17.14 4.91 -12.53
CA ARG A 47 17.90 3.66 -12.74
C ARG A 47 17.94 3.29 -14.22
N ALA A 48 19.04 2.65 -14.61
CA ALA A 48 19.25 2.11 -15.95
C ALA A 48 18.61 0.71 -16.12
N CYS A 49 17.33 0.59 -15.77
CA CYS A 49 16.62 -0.70 -15.67
C CYS A 49 15.83 -1.09 -16.93
N ILE A 50 16.00 -0.38 -18.05
CA ILE A 50 15.22 -0.57 -19.28
C ILE A 50 16.14 -1.03 -20.41
N HIS A 51 15.81 -2.13 -21.07
CA HIS A 51 16.63 -2.65 -22.16
C HIS A 51 16.46 -1.81 -23.46
N PRO A 52 17.54 -1.27 -24.08
CA PRO A 52 17.49 -0.44 -25.30
C PRO A 52 17.00 -1.16 -26.56
N TYR A 53 16.94 -2.49 -26.56
CA TYR A 53 16.50 -3.29 -27.71
C TYR A 53 15.21 -4.08 -27.45
N ASP A 54 14.62 -3.93 -26.26
CA ASP A 54 13.29 -4.48 -25.98
C ASP A 54 12.26 -3.35 -26.07
N GLU A 55 11.75 -3.13 -27.28
CA GLU A 55 10.72 -2.12 -27.52
C GLU A 55 9.44 -2.36 -26.70
N LYS A 56 9.14 -3.62 -26.37
CA LYS A 56 7.97 -3.96 -25.57
C LYS A 56 8.18 -3.52 -24.13
N GLN A 57 9.35 -3.82 -23.55
CA GLN A 57 9.73 -3.35 -22.21
C GLN A 57 9.86 -1.83 -22.15
N GLN A 58 10.41 -1.19 -23.20
CA GLN A 58 10.49 0.28 -23.28
C GLN A 58 9.11 0.92 -23.30
N LYS A 59 8.21 0.46 -24.18
CA LYS A 59 6.82 0.94 -24.22
C LYS A 59 6.12 0.69 -22.89
N GLN A 60 6.41 -0.44 -22.23
CA GLN A 60 5.87 -0.73 -20.90
C GLN A 60 6.48 0.15 -19.79
N HIS A 61 7.74 0.58 -19.87
CA HIS A 61 8.35 1.37 -18.80
C HIS A 61 8.16 2.89 -19.01
N PHE A 62 8.18 3.37 -20.26
CA PHE A 62 8.11 4.78 -20.62
C PHE A 62 6.72 5.28 -21.04
N ALA A 63 5.67 4.44 -21.02
CA ALA A 63 4.31 4.86 -21.39
C ALA A 63 3.67 5.81 -20.35
N VAL A 64 4.19 7.03 -20.32
CA VAL A 64 3.45 8.24 -20.03
C VAL A 64 3.64 9.10 -21.26
N ARG A 65 2.76 8.97 -22.27
CA ARG A 65 2.20 10.11 -23.02
C ARG A 65 1.30 9.74 -24.21
N PHE A 66 0.10 10.33 -24.14
CA PHE A 66 -0.82 10.77 -25.20
C PHE A 66 -1.57 9.72 -26.07
N PHE A 67 -2.85 9.57 -25.73
CA PHE A 67 -4.04 9.44 -26.61
C PHE A 67 -3.92 8.61 -27.90
N SER A 68 -4.53 7.42 -27.91
CA SER A 68 -5.49 7.06 -28.98
C SER A 68 -6.47 5.97 -28.54
N SER A 69 -7.69 6.38 -28.26
CA SER A 69 -8.97 5.77 -28.65
C SER A 69 -8.99 4.26 -28.99
N SER A 70 -8.98 3.39 -27.98
CA SER A 70 -9.70 2.09 -27.92
C SER A 70 -9.34 1.40 -26.61
N ILE A 71 -10.17 1.58 -25.58
CA ILE A 71 -9.95 1.02 -24.25
C ILE A 71 -10.52 -0.40 -24.25
N ILE A 72 -9.64 -1.40 -24.31
CA ILE A 72 -9.71 -2.74 -23.69
C ILE A 72 -8.41 -3.47 -24.13
N ASP A 73 -7.68 -4.05 -23.18
CA ASP A 73 -6.52 -4.96 -23.34
C ASP A 73 -5.07 -4.41 -23.34
N PHE A 74 -4.70 -3.54 -22.39
CA PHE A 74 -3.27 -3.32 -22.09
C PHE A 74 -2.99 -2.80 -20.67
N TYR A 75 -3.43 -3.54 -19.64
CA TYR A 75 -3.22 -3.16 -18.24
C TYR A 75 -2.59 -4.32 -17.50
N LEU A 76 -1.26 -4.34 -17.37
CA LEU A 76 -0.51 -4.91 -16.25
C LEU A 76 0.99 -4.66 -16.53
N MET A 77 1.69 -4.12 -15.52
CA MET A 77 3.16 -4.03 -15.40
C MET A 77 3.86 -2.69 -15.74
N VAL A 78 3.20 -1.73 -16.41
CA VAL A 78 3.61 -0.29 -16.41
C VAL A 78 3.20 0.42 -15.10
N GLN A 79 2.35 -0.25 -14.35
CA GLN A 79 1.74 0.17 -13.10
C GLN A 79 2.80 0.39 -12.00
N GLU A 80 3.86 -0.40 -11.94
CA GLU A 80 4.68 -0.51 -10.73
C GLU A 80 5.44 0.77 -10.36
N CYS A 81 6.09 1.48 -11.29
CA CYS A 81 6.91 2.65 -10.91
C CYS A 81 6.06 3.86 -10.49
N LEU A 82 5.00 4.17 -11.25
CA LEU A 82 4.08 5.26 -10.90
C LEU A 82 3.24 4.91 -9.69
N GLN A 83 2.73 3.68 -9.61
CA GLN A 83 1.95 3.21 -8.47
C GLN A 83 2.81 3.14 -7.20
N GLN A 84 4.06 2.70 -7.28
CA GLN A 84 4.97 2.73 -6.12
C GLN A 84 5.22 4.16 -5.67
N HIS A 85 5.39 5.10 -6.59
CA HIS A 85 5.58 6.50 -6.25
C HIS A 85 4.31 7.11 -5.63
N GLU A 86 3.14 6.85 -6.23
CA GLU A 86 1.83 7.27 -5.72
C GLU A 86 1.54 6.68 -4.33
N MET A 87 1.73 5.37 -4.16
CA MET A 87 1.59 4.70 -2.87
C MET A 87 2.57 5.24 -1.82
N ALA A 88 3.82 5.52 -2.21
CA ALA A 88 4.80 6.12 -1.30
C ALA A 88 4.40 7.55 -0.90
N MET A 89 3.85 8.34 -1.84
CA MET A 89 3.30 9.66 -1.54
C MET A 89 2.09 9.57 -0.59
N GLU A 90 1.14 8.68 -0.86
CA GLU A 90 -0.03 8.46 -0.01
C GLU A 90 0.36 8.02 1.40
N GLN A 91 1.32 7.08 1.50
CA GLN A 91 1.87 6.64 2.78
C GLN A 91 2.53 7.79 3.52
N ALA A 92 3.39 8.57 2.86
CA ALA A 92 4.05 9.72 3.46
C ALA A 92 3.03 10.77 3.95
N PHE A 93 1.95 10.99 3.18
CA PHE A 93 0.87 11.90 3.57
C PHE A 93 0.08 11.37 4.77
N ALA A 94 -0.24 10.09 4.80
CA ALA A 94 -0.93 9.46 5.91
C ALA A 94 -0.08 9.41 7.20
N GLU A 95 1.22 9.18 7.07
CA GLU A 95 2.19 9.27 8.16
C GLU A 95 2.28 10.70 8.69
N ALA A 96 2.33 11.70 7.81
CA ALA A 96 2.34 13.10 8.19
C ALA A 96 1.06 13.49 8.95
N LYS A 97 -0.12 13.01 8.51
CA LYS A 97 -1.41 13.21 9.21
C LYS A 97 -1.40 12.60 10.62
N GLY A 98 -0.79 11.42 10.79
CA GLY A 98 -0.70 10.71 12.07
C GLY A 98 0.41 11.20 13.01
N LYS A 99 1.40 11.92 12.48
CA LYS A 99 2.59 12.33 13.24
C LYS A 99 2.22 13.25 14.40
N GLY A 100 2.71 12.93 15.59
CA GLY A 100 2.48 13.72 16.81
C GLY A 100 1.07 13.61 17.39
N LYS A 101 0.23 12.68 16.90
CA LYS A 101 -1.08 12.41 17.48
C LYS A 101 -0.92 11.56 18.75
N CYS A 102 -1.20 12.18 19.89
CA CYS A 102 -1.18 11.53 21.19
C CYS A 102 -2.58 11.06 21.60
N CYS A 103 -2.63 9.95 22.33
CA CYS A 103 -3.88 9.46 22.89
C CYS A 103 -4.36 10.36 24.04
N GLY A 104 -5.63 10.78 24.03
CA GLY A 104 -6.22 11.58 25.11
C GLY A 104 -6.39 10.87 26.47
N ILE A 105 -6.11 9.55 26.54
CA ILE A 105 -6.21 8.76 27.79
C ILE A 105 -4.81 8.49 28.37
N CYS A 106 -3.92 7.85 27.61
CA CYS A 106 -2.57 7.53 28.09
C CYS A 106 -1.53 8.62 27.83
N MET A 107 -1.87 9.66 27.03
CA MET A 107 -0.98 10.75 26.62
C MET A 107 0.25 10.32 25.81
N GLU A 108 0.26 9.09 25.31
CA GLU A 108 1.37 8.54 24.51
C GLU A 108 1.15 8.77 23.01
N ASN A 109 2.25 8.92 22.26
CA ASN A 109 2.22 9.02 20.81
C ASN A 109 1.93 7.64 20.20
N ILE A 110 0.84 7.55 19.44
CA ILE A 110 0.32 6.29 18.91
C ILE A 110 1.21 5.76 17.78
N MET A 111 1.67 6.64 16.89
CA MET A 111 2.53 6.27 15.75
C MET A 111 3.92 5.84 16.19
N GLU A 112 4.53 6.58 17.12
CA GLU A 112 5.89 6.27 17.62
C GLU A 112 5.94 4.94 18.36
N LYS A 113 4.84 4.55 19.02
CA LYS A 113 4.71 3.25 19.69
C LYS A 113 4.18 2.15 18.78
N SER A 114 4.01 2.41 17.48
CA SER A 114 3.44 1.46 16.52
C SER A 114 2.09 0.89 16.97
N LEU A 115 1.30 1.69 17.69
CA LEU A 115 -0.03 1.34 18.16
C LEU A 115 -1.08 1.66 17.10
N ARG A 116 -2.28 1.09 17.26
CA ARG A 116 -3.43 1.36 16.38
C ARG A 116 -4.29 2.48 16.94
N PHE A 117 -4.82 3.31 16.06
CA PHE A 117 -5.83 4.32 16.38
C PHE A 117 -7.19 3.67 16.61
N GLY A 118 -7.89 4.14 17.65
CA GLY A 118 -9.30 3.87 17.89
C GLY A 118 -10.14 5.08 17.48
N ILE A 119 -10.71 5.03 16.27
CA ILE A 119 -11.48 6.15 15.70
C ILE A 119 -12.96 6.00 16.09
N LEU A 120 -13.55 7.07 16.60
CA LEU A 120 -14.97 7.16 16.99
C LEU A 120 -15.79 7.88 15.92
N GLU A 121 -17.05 7.49 15.69
CA GLU A 121 -17.90 8.00 14.60
C GLU A 121 -18.16 9.51 14.67
N ASN A 122 -18.56 9.99 15.84
CA ASN A 122 -19.16 11.32 15.98
C ASN A 122 -18.20 12.37 16.56
N CYS A 123 -16.91 12.05 16.73
CA CYS A 123 -15.92 13.02 17.23
C CYS A 123 -14.53 12.86 16.57
N ARG A 124 -13.68 13.87 16.71
CA ARG A 124 -12.31 13.90 16.16
C ARG A 124 -11.22 13.68 17.22
N HIS A 125 -11.60 13.22 18.41
CA HIS A 125 -10.65 12.91 19.49
C HIS A 125 -9.83 11.65 19.18
N CYS A 126 -8.56 11.69 19.57
CA CYS A 126 -7.58 10.68 19.22
C CYS A 126 -7.31 9.74 20.40
N PHE A 127 -7.52 8.43 20.20
CA PHE A 127 -7.26 7.43 21.22
C PHE A 127 -6.47 6.24 20.67
N CYS A 128 -5.65 5.64 21.52
CA CYS A 128 -5.07 4.34 21.26
C CYS A 128 -6.18 3.27 21.34
N LEU A 129 -6.12 2.26 20.49
CA LEU A 129 -7.15 1.22 20.40
C LEU A 129 -7.35 0.49 21.74
N ASP A 130 -6.27 0.25 22.48
CA ASP A 130 -6.33 -0.47 23.75
C ASP A 130 -6.99 0.38 24.84
N CYS A 131 -6.63 1.66 24.89
CA CYS A 131 -7.16 2.65 25.81
C CYS A 131 -8.69 2.79 25.66
N ILE A 132 -9.19 2.96 24.44
CA ILE A 132 -10.63 3.12 24.19
C ILE A 132 -11.41 1.81 24.39
N ARG A 133 -10.76 0.66 24.20
CA ARG A 133 -11.35 -0.64 24.51
C ARG A 133 -11.47 -0.84 26.01
N GLU A 134 -10.48 -0.43 26.78
CA GLU A 134 -10.52 -0.49 28.24
C GLU A 134 -11.58 0.44 28.81
N TRP A 135 -11.68 1.67 28.27
CA TRP A 135 -12.78 2.60 28.56
C TRP A 135 -14.16 1.94 28.36
N ARG A 136 -14.38 1.29 27.20
CA ARG A 136 -15.64 0.60 26.90
C ARG A 136 -15.90 -0.66 27.71
N ARG A 137 -14.84 -1.30 28.23
CA ARG A 137 -14.95 -2.50 29.08
C ARG A 137 -15.30 -2.13 30.52
N ASN A 138 -15.05 -0.90 30.94
CA ASN A 138 -15.21 -0.52 32.33
C ASN A 138 -16.68 -0.57 32.77
N GLN A 139 -17.06 -1.62 33.50
CA GLN A 139 -18.44 -1.86 33.95
C GLN A 139 -18.87 -0.97 35.13
N THR A 140 -17.99 -0.12 35.65
CA THR A 140 -18.34 0.78 36.76
C THR A 140 -19.26 1.92 36.33
N PHE A 141 -19.32 2.21 35.03
CA PHE A 141 -20.12 3.31 34.47
C PHE A 141 -21.28 2.79 33.63
N ASP A 142 -22.32 3.60 33.51
CA ASP A 142 -23.47 3.29 32.67
C ASP A 142 -23.07 3.07 31.20
N THR A 143 -23.84 2.22 30.51
CA THR A 143 -23.57 1.83 29.13
C THR A 143 -23.45 3.03 28.18
N GLU A 144 -24.19 4.11 28.46
CA GLU A 144 -24.14 5.34 27.68
C GLU A 144 -22.83 6.11 27.86
N VAL A 145 -22.29 6.14 29.07
CA VAL A 145 -21.03 6.83 29.40
C VAL A 145 -19.85 6.10 28.77
N VAL A 146 -19.79 4.77 28.91
CA VAL A 146 -18.69 3.97 28.35
C VAL A 146 -18.70 3.93 26.82
N ARG A 147 -19.87 4.12 26.19
CA ARG A 147 -20.01 4.24 24.73
C ARG A 147 -19.81 5.67 24.22
N SER A 148 -19.59 6.63 25.12
CA SER A 148 -19.32 8.01 24.78
C SER A 148 -17.83 8.31 24.76
N CYS A 149 -17.44 9.34 24.00
CA CYS A 149 -16.07 9.83 23.97
C CYS A 149 -15.63 10.33 25.35
N PRO A 150 -14.45 9.94 25.86
CA PRO A 150 -13.92 10.43 27.15
C PRO A 150 -13.75 11.95 27.23
N GLU A 151 -13.49 12.61 26.09
CA GLU A 151 -13.21 14.05 26.04
C GLU A 151 -14.47 14.90 25.83
N CYS A 152 -15.27 14.60 24.80
CA CYS A 152 -16.46 15.39 24.46
C CYS A 152 -17.80 14.77 24.80
N ARG A 153 -17.83 13.55 25.33
CA ARG A 153 -19.06 12.80 25.69
C ARG A 153 -20.03 12.55 24.52
N GLN A 154 -19.59 12.75 23.29
CA GLN A 154 -20.38 12.37 22.13
C GLN A 154 -20.54 10.85 22.08
N HIS A 155 -21.78 10.38 22.04
CA HIS A 155 -22.10 8.96 21.97
C HIS A 155 -21.65 8.35 20.63
N SER A 156 -21.04 7.16 20.68
CA SER A 156 -20.59 6.42 19.49
C SER A 156 -20.74 4.92 19.69
N ASN A 157 -21.47 4.24 18.80
CA ASN A 157 -21.71 2.80 18.94
C ASN A 157 -20.49 1.95 18.57
N PHE A 158 -19.70 2.44 17.62
CA PHE A 158 -18.59 1.70 17.04
C PHE A 158 -17.25 2.38 17.31
N VAL A 159 -16.22 1.54 17.49
CA VAL A 159 -14.81 1.94 17.49
C VAL A 159 -14.17 1.27 16.30
N ILE A 160 -13.60 2.06 15.40
CA ILE A 160 -12.90 1.52 14.24
C ILE A 160 -11.41 1.47 14.53
N PRO A 161 -10.79 0.28 14.44
CA PRO A 161 -9.36 0.14 14.62
C PRO A 161 -8.62 0.43 13.30
N SER A 162 -7.88 1.53 13.24
CA SER A 162 -7.09 1.95 12.06
C SER A 162 -5.59 2.02 12.38
N ILE A 163 -4.74 1.84 11.38
CA ILE A 163 -3.28 2.10 11.49
C ILE A 163 -2.99 3.55 11.10
N LEU A 164 -3.80 4.12 10.20
CA LEU A 164 -3.66 5.50 9.73
C LEU A 164 -4.66 6.41 10.44
N TRP A 165 -4.25 7.65 10.70
CA TRP A 165 -5.11 8.67 11.29
C TRP A 165 -5.92 9.38 10.20
N VAL A 166 -7.20 9.62 10.49
CA VAL A 166 -8.17 10.22 9.56
C VAL A 166 -8.89 11.35 10.28
N GLU A 167 -8.86 12.55 9.71
CA GLU A 167 -9.52 13.75 10.24
C GLU A 167 -10.74 14.16 9.44
N ASP A 168 -10.68 13.95 8.12
CA ASP A 168 -11.70 14.37 7.16
C ASP A 168 -12.98 13.54 7.35
N GLU A 169 -14.12 14.22 7.35
CA GLU A 169 -15.41 13.56 7.59
C GLU A 169 -15.78 12.58 6.47
N GLU A 170 -15.37 12.86 5.23
CA GLU A 170 -15.60 11.98 4.08
C GLU A 170 -14.76 10.72 4.15
N GLU A 171 -13.44 10.84 4.37
CA GLU A 171 -12.52 9.71 4.58
C GLU A 171 -13.01 8.83 5.73
N LYS A 172 -13.50 9.46 6.81
CA LYS A 172 -14.06 8.78 7.96
C LYS A 172 -15.33 8.00 7.59
N ARG A 173 -16.28 8.60 6.87
CA ARG A 173 -17.49 7.90 6.40
C ARG A 173 -17.16 6.67 5.57
N ILE A 174 -16.22 6.78 4.64
CA ILE A 174 -15.74 5.66 3.82
C ILE A 174 -15.14 4.57 4.72
N LEU A 175 -14.30 4.96 5.68
CA LEU A 175 -13.72 4.02 6.65
C LEU A 175 -14.81 3.28 7.47
N PHE A 176 -15.88 3.96 7.86
CA PHE A 176 -17.04 3.36 8.53
C PHE A 176 -17.77 2.35 7.65
N GLU A 177 -18.04 2.71 6.41
CA GLU A 177 -18.73 1.83 5.46
C GLU A 177 -17.92 0.57 5.16
N VAL A 178 -16.62 0.74 4.87
CA VAL A 178 -15.70 -0.38 4.64
C VAL A 178 -15.61 -1.28 5.87
N TYR A 179 -15.51 -0.71 7.07
CA TYR A 179 -15.47 -1.48 8.31
C TYR A 179 -16.76 -2.26 8.54
N ARG A 180 -17.93 -1.62 8.34
CA ARG A 180 -19.24 -2.27 8.47
C ARG A 180 -19.41 -3.42 7.48
N ASN A 181 -19.06 -3.20 6.21
CA ASN A 181 -19.16 -4.23 5.17
C ASN A 181 -18.24 -5.42 5.47
N ASN A 182 -17.01 -5.15 5.88
CA ASN A 182 -16.05 -6.19 6.29
C ASN A 182 -16.53 -6.97 7.53
N MET A 183 -17.21 -6.31 8.47
CA MET A 183 -17.76 -6.98 9.65
C MET A 183 -19.01 -7.80 9.32
N ALA A 184 -19.85 -7.35 8.38
CA ALA A 184 -21.04 -8.08 7.93
C ALA A 184 -20.69 -9.40 7.24
N GLN A 185 -19.58 -9.45 6.52
CA GLN A 185 -19.09 -10.67 5.86
C GLN A 185 -18.50 -11.70 6.84
N LYS A 186 -18.05 -11.27 8.02
CA LYS A 186 -17.44 -12.17 9.01
C LYS A 186 -18.53 -12.90 9.80
N GLN A 187 -18.47 -14.23 9.79
CA GLN A 187 -19.37 -15.04 10.60
C GLN A 187 -19.18 -14.71 12.09
N CYS A 188 -20.28 -14.38 12.77
CA CYS A 188 -20.25 -14.04 14.19
C CYS A 188 -19.83 -15.28 15.02
N LYS A 189 -18.77 -15.15 15.82
CA LYS A 189 -18.25 -16.20 16.71
C LYS A 189 -19.31 -16.76 17.68
N TYR A 190 -20.31 -15.96 18.03
CA TYR A 190 -21.39 -16.34 18.94
C TYR A 190 -22.63 -16.88 18.22
N TYR A 191 -22.71 -16.72 16.90
CA TYR A 191 -23.82 -17.20 16.10
C TYR A 191 -23.50 -18.63 15.61
N LYS A 192 -23.82 -19.62 16.45
CA LYS A 192 -23.86 -21.01 16.00
C LYS A 192 -25.11 -21.17 15.13
N VAL A 193 -24.93 -21.38 13.84
CA VAL A 193 -26.01 -21.81 12.94
C VAL A 193 -26.52 -23.14 13.50
N GLN A 194 -27.69 -23.14 14.11
CA GLN A 194 -28.41 -24.38 14.40
C GLN A 194 -28.92 -24.87 13.05
N ASN A 195 -28.23 -25.86 12.48
CA ASN A 195 -28.69 -26.55 11.28
C ASN A 195 -30.05 -27.19 11.60
N ALA A 196 -31.07 -26.83 10.83
CA ALA A 196 -32.32 -27.56 10.71
C ALA A 196 -32.25 -28.43 9.44
#